data_AF-A0A1C5TY44-F1
#
_entry.id   AF-A0A1C5TY44-F1
#
_cell.length_a   1.000
_cell.length_b   1.000
_cell.length_c   1.000
_cell.angle_alpha   90.00
_cell.angle_beta   90.00
_cell.angle_gamma   90.00
#
_symmetry.space_group_name_H-M   'P 1'
#
loop_
_entity.id
_entity.type
_entity.pdbx_description
1 polymer ?
#
loop_
_entity_poly.entity_id
_entity_poly.type
_entity_poly.pdbx_seq_one_letter_code
_entity_poly.pdbx_strand_id
1 'polypeptide(L)'
;MKALFENEKLKIHYFKECNNEKSKTYLFSIEIKDFDTPILNLEYDESEDIVIRTWIDERDENIPKSHVIYKLFCLIEFEVCEIIKFMIKHI
;
A
#
# COMPACT_ATOMS: atom_id res chain seq x y z
N MET A 1 -6.72 12.71 11.13
CA MET A 1 -7.25 12.78 9.76
C MET A 1 -6.92 11.44 9.11
N LYS A 2 -7.89 10.68 8.58
CA LYS A 2 -7.60 9.42 7.88
C LYS A 2 -7.43 9.74 6.40
N ALA A 3 -6.19 9.81 5.90
CA ALA A 3 -5.96 10.08 4.49
C ALA A 3 -6.38 8.85 3.66
N LEU A 4 -7.21 9.11 2.65
CA LEU A 4 -7.78 8.10 1.77
C LEU A 4 -7.71 8.63 0.34
N PHE A 5 -7.14 7.84 -0.55
CA PHE A 5 -7.27 8.00 -1.98
C PHE A 5 -8.20 6.92 -2.52
N GLU A 6 -9.12 7.28 -3.39
CA GLU A 6 -10.03 6.33 -4.01
C GLU A 6 -10.42 6.80 -5.43
N ASN A 7 -10.25 5.92 -6.41
CA ASN A 7 -10.79 6.09 -7.76
C ASN A 7 -11.62 4.83 -8.15
N GLU A 8 -12.00 4.71 -9.42
CA GLU A 8 -12.79 3.58 -9.90
C GLU A 8 -12.10 2.22 -9.71
N LYS A 9 -10.77 2.17 -9.74
CA LYS A 9 -9.97 0.92 -9.77
C LYS A 9 -9.19 0.64 -8.50
N LEU A 10 -8.82 1.66 -7.76
CA LEU A 10 -7.82 1.60 -6.70
C LEU A 10 -8.31 2.39 -5.48
N LYS A 11 -8.06 1.83 -4.30
CA LYS A 11 -8.24 2.49 -3.03
C LYS A 11 -6.98 2.33 -2.19
N ILE A 12 -6.46 3.44 -1.67
CA ILE A 12 -5.26 3.50 -0.84
C ILE A 12 -5.61 4.22 0.45
N HIS A 13 -5.44 3.55 1.57
CA HIS A 13 -5.77 4.08 2.88
C HIS A 13 -4.53 4.14 3.76
N TYR A 14 -4.22 5.33 4.26
CA TYR A 14 -3.18 5.55 5.25
C TYR A 14 -3.71 5.16 6.63
N PHE A 15 -2.97 4.34 7.38
CA PHE A 15 -3.41 3.91 8.70
C PHE A 15 -2.41 4.13 9.84
N LYS A 16 -1.12 4.33 9.56
CA LYS A 16 -0.12 4.56 10.61
C LYS A 16 1.18 5.18 10.10
N GLU A 17 1.76 6.08 10.87
CA GLU A 17 3.16 6.50 10.75
C GLU A 17 4.00 5.70 11.75
N CYS A 18 5.16 5.23 11.29
CA CYS A 18 6.15 4.53 12.09
C CYS A 18 7.40 5.41 12.14
N ASN A 19 7.56 6.13 13.25
CA ASN A 19 8.78 6.88 13.51
C ASN A 19 9.81 5.98 14.19
N ASN A 20 10.83 5.58 13.43
CA ASN A 20 12.07 5.09 14.01
C ASN A 20 13.08 6.24 14.06
N GLU A 21 14.06 6.17 14.96
CA GLU A 21 15.08 7.22 15.16
C GLU A 21 15.89 7.58 13.89
N LYS A 22 15.77 6.79 12.81
CA LYS A 22 16.55 6.93 11.57
C LYS A 22 15.72 7.17 10.30
N SER A 23 14.45 6.80 10.27
CA SER A 23 13.60 6.97 9.08
C SER A 23 12.14 7.13 9.44
N LYS A 24 11.45 7.93 8.63
CA LYS A 24 10.01 8.19 8.73
C LYS A 24 9.32 7.26 7.73
N THR A 25 8.71 6.20 8.25
CA THR A 25 7.99 5.23 7.40
C THR A 25 6.48 5.36 7.61
N TYR A 26 5.73 5.03 6.57
CA TYR A 26 4.28 5.19 6.55
C TYR A 26 3.63 3.88 6.09
N LEU A 27 2.56 3.50 6.77
CA LEU A 27 1.82 2.27 6.50
C LEU A 27 0.53 2.56 5.75
N PHE A 28 0.34 1.85 4.65
CA PHE A 28 -0.80 1.97 3.76
C PHE A 28 -1.41 0.61 3.46
N SER A 29 -2.71 0.59 3.21
CA SER A 29 -3.44 -0.57 2.71
C SER A 29 -3.98 -0.27 1.31
N ILE A 30 -3.82 -1.22 0.39
CA ILE A 30 -4.17 -1.12 -1.02
C ILE A 30 -5.24 -2.15 -1.34
N GLU A 31 -6.29 -1.68 -1.99
CA GLU A 31 -7.37 -2.50 -2.53
C GLU A 31 -7.49 -2.23 -4.04
N ILE A 32 -7.38 -3.30 -4.84
CA ILE A 32 -7.56 -3.25 -6.30
C ILE A 32 -8.97 -3.78 -6.61
N LYS A 33 -9.88 -2.87 -6.99
CA LYS A 33 -11.32 -3.13 -7.08
C LYS A 33 -11.71 -4.05 -8.24
N ASP A 34 -10.90 -4.08 -9.30
CA ASP A 34 -11.17 -4.88 -10.51
C ASP A 34 -10.95 -6.39 -10.30
N PHE A 35 -10.35 -6.79 -9.17
CA PHE A 35 -9.98 -8.17 -8.88
C PHE A 35 -10.45 -8.60 -7.49
N ASP A 36 -10.91 -9.85 -7.39
CA ASP A 36 -11.21 -10.49 -6.11
C ASP A 36 -9.91 -10.97 -5.45
N THR A 37 -9.17 -10.00 -4.89
CA THR A 37 -7.88 -10.16 -4.23
C THR A 37 -7.91 -9.63 -2.80
N PRO A 38 -7.09 -10.19 -1.88
CA PRO A 38 -6.98 -9.65 -0.53
C PRO A 38 -6.39 -8.24 -0.53
N ILE A 39 -6.63 -7.50 0.55
CA ILE A 39 -6.02 -6.19 0.79
C ILE A 39 -4.52 -6.37 1.00
N LEU A 40 -3.73 -5.60 0.26
CA LEU A 40 -2.28 -5.58 0.40
C LEU A 40 -1.86 -4.42 1.30
N ASN A 41 -1.21 -4.72 2.41
CA ASN A 41 -0.57 -3.72 3.23
C ASN A 41 0.87 -3.49 2.76
N LEU A 42 1.36 -2.27 2.92
CA LEU A 42 2.74 -1.93 2.68
C LEU A 42 3.29 -0.91 3.67
N GLU A 43 4.62 -0.89 3.77
CA GLU A 43 5.40 0.10 4.48
C GLU A 43 6.28 0.85 3.47
N TYR A 44 6.15 2.18 3.46
CA TYR A 44 6.85 3.08 2.54
C TYR A 44 7.83 3.97 3.32
N ASP A 45 9.08 4.02 2.86
CA ASP A 45 10.11 4.93 3.39
C ASP A 45 10.14 6.21 2.55
N GLU A 46 9.80 7.34 3.16
CA GLU A 46 9.80 8.64 2.48
C GLU A 46 11.21 9.14 2.14
N SER A 47 12.22 8.79 2.96
CA SER A 47 13.59 9.26 2.78
C SER A 47 14.27 8.57 1.59
N GLU A 48 14.07 7.26 1.48
CA GLU A 48 14.68 6.43 0.43
C GLU A 48 13.80 6.30 -0.82
N ASP A 49 12.54 6.76 -0.77
CA ASP A 49 11.56 6.66 -1.84
C ASP A 49 11.32 5.20 -2.30
N ILE A 50 11.12 4.30 -1.33
CA ILE A 50 10.95 2.86 -1.60
C ILE A 50 9.85 2.24 -0.75
N VAL A 51 9.26 1.16 -1.28
CA VAL A 51 8.45 0.23 -0.49
C VAL A 51 9.39 -0.75 0.22
N ILE A 52 9.41 -0.70 1.56
CA ILE A 52 10.27 -1.54 2.39
C ILE A 52 9.75 -2.99 2.43
N ARG A 53 8.44 -3.14 2.62
CA ARG A 53 7.79 -4.44 2.71
C ARG A 53 6.31 -4.35 2.37
N THR A 54 5.79 -5.48 1.95
CA THR A 54 4.37 -5.72 1.69
C THR A 54 3.90 -6.95 2.45
N TRP A 55 2.69 -6.97 2.95
CA TRP A 55 2.11 -8.14 3.62
C TRP A 55 0.58 -8.15 3.50
N ILE A 56 -0.02 -9.30 3.80
CA ILE A 56 -1.46 -9.48 3.89
C ILE A 56 -1.74 -9.94 5.32
N ASP A 57 -2.60 -9.23 6.06
CA ASP A 57 -2.88 -9.54 7.48
C ASP A 57 -3.69 -10.83 7.63
N GLU A 58 -4.63 -11.09 6.73
CA GLU A 58 -5.41 -12.32 6.72
C GLU A 58 -4.60 -13.45 6.09
N ARG A 59 -4.56 -14.61 6.77
CA ARG A 59 -4.22 -15.86 6.09
C ARG A 59 -5.36 -16.14 5.12
N ASP A 60 -5.26 -15.58 3.92
CA ASP A 60 -6.12 -15.98 2.83
C ASP A 60 -5.83 -17.46 2.58
N GLU A 61 -6.78 -18.33 2.93
CA GLU A 61 -6.71 -19.77 2.64
C GLU A 61 -6.55 -20.01 1.14
N ASN A 62 -6.89 -19.00 0.31
CA ASN A 62 -6.72 -18.98 -1.12
C ASN A 62 -5.34 -18.42 -1.52
N ILE A 63 -4.31 -19.24 -1.34
CA ILE A 63 -2.91 -18.97 -1.75
C ILE A 63 -2.81 -18.38 -3.17
N PRO A 64 -3.56 -18.84 -4.19
CA PRO A 64 -3.55 -18.22 -5.52
C PRO A 64 -3.91 -16.73 -5.54
N LYS A 65 -4.93 -16.29 -4.79
CA LYS A 65 -5.34 -14.87 -4.75
C LYS A 65 -4.26 -13.99 -4.14
N SER A 66 -3.63 -14.48 -3.08
CA SER A 66 -2.46 -13.84 -2.47
C SER A 66 -1.31 -13.69 -3.47
N HIS A 67 -1.04 -14.72 -4.27
CA HIS A 67 -0.02 -14.59 -5.33
C HIS A 67 -0.42 -13.55 -6.38
N VAL A 68 -1.69 -13.51 -6.79
CA VAL A 68 -2.17 -12.56 -7.81
C VAL A 68 -2.02 -11.12 -7.34
N ILE A 69 -2.35 -10.80 -6.08
CA ILE A 69 -2.22 -9.41 -5.60
C ILE A 69 -0.79 -8.89 -5.65
N TYR A 70 0.20 -9.70 -5.28
CA TYR A 70 1.61 -9.28 -5.41
C TYR A 70 2.00 -9.01 -6.87
N LYS A 71 1.53 -9.85 -7.80
CA LYS A 71 1.78 -9.63 -9.24
C LYS A 71 1.11 -8.34 -9.74
N LEU A 72 -0.15 -8.11 -9.36
CA LEU A 72 -0.87 -6.90 -9.73
C LEU A 72 -0.18 -5.67 -9.14
N PHE A 73 0.25 -5.73 -7.88
CA PHE A 73 0.97 -4.65 -7.24
C PHE A 73 2.27 -4.31 -7.98
N CYS A 74 3.09 -5.30 -8.37
CA CYS A 74 4.29 -5.03 -9.16
C CYS A 74 4.01 -4.30 -10.50
N LEU A 75 2.82 -4.47 -11.08
CA LEU A 75 2.44 -3.77 -12.32
C LEU A 75 2.04 -2.31 -12.08
N ILE A 76 1.59 -1.97 -10.87
CA ILE A 76 1.09 -0.64 -10.50
C ILE A 76 1.95 0.08 -9.45
N GLU A 77 3.05 -0.53 -9.02
CA GLU A 77 3.88 -0.06 -7.90
C GLU A 77 4.28 1.41 -8.07
N PHE A 78 4.71 1.80 -9.27
CA PHE A 78 5.08 3.18 -9.56
C PHE A 78 3.91 4.16 -9.35
N GLU A 79 2.72 3.85 -9.87
CA GLU A 79 1.52 4.70 -9.71
C GLU A 79 1.12 4.80 -8.23
N VAL A 80 1.17 3.67 -7.51
CA VAL A 80 0.88 3.62 -6.08
C VAL A 80 1.87 4.49 -5.29
N CYS A 81 3.17 4.42 -5.58
CA CYS A 81 4.19 5.23 -4.93
C CYS A 81 3.96 6.73 -5.16
N GLU A 82 3.61 7.14 -6.39
CA GLU A 82 3.30 8.55 -6.68
C GLU A 82 2.07 9.05 -5.93
N ILE A 83 1.01 8.23 -5.82
CA ILE A 83 -0.17 8.55 -5.01
C ILE A 83 0.20 8.66 -3.53
N ILE A 84 0.99 7.72 -3.00
CA ILE A 84 1.45 7.73 -1.61
C ILE A 84 2.26 9.00 -1.31
N LYS A 85 3.21 9.39 -2.17
CA LYS A 85 3.96 10.65 -2.02
C LYS A 85 3.04 11.85 -1.96
N PHE A 86 2.04 11.89 -2.84
CA PHE A 86 1.05 12.95 -2.82
C PHE A 86 0.28 12.95 -1.49
N MET A 87 -0.17 11.79 -1.02
CA MET A 87 -0.87 11.67 0.26
C MET A 87 -0.02 12.13 1.44
N ILE A 88 1.24 11.69 1.54
CA ILE A 88 2.16 12.06 2.62
C ILE A 88 2.34 13.58 2.72
N LYS A 89 2.48 14.27 1.58
CA LYS A 89 2.60 15.74 1.54
C LYS A 89 1.37 16.49 2.06
N HIS A 90 0.23 15.81 2.23
CA HIS A 90 -1.05 16.40 2.63
C HIS A 90 -1.66 15.75 3.88
N ILE A 91 -0.89 14.94 4.62
CA ILE A 91 -1.23 14.40 5.96
C ILE A 91 -0.76 15.39 7.02
#